data_AF-A0A0C3CMV3-F1
#
_entry.id   AF-A0A0C3CMV3-F1
#
_cell.length_a   1.000
_cell.length_b   1.000
_cell.length_c   1.000
_cell.angle_alpha   90.00
_cell.angle_beta   90.00
_cell.angle_gamma   90.00
#
_symmetry.space_group_name_H-M   'P 1'
#
loop_
_entity.id
_entity.type
_entity.pdbx_description
1 polymer ?
#
loop_
_entity_poly.entity_id
_entity_poly.type
_entity_poly.pdbx_seq_one_letter_code
_entity_poly.pdbx_strand_id
1 'polypeptide(L)'
;MSTSALSSPPSDDSESFFSTILKPGSSLHPTFLLIVDGAFAFLLVVFIALAFMTAGNIHIFALMGIELALWASIKWFVYELQNSPPITAETEESKKTS
;
A
#
# COMPACT_ATOMS: atom_id res chain seq x y z
N MET A 1 -25.38 32.54 30.90
CA MET A 1 -24.87 31.38 31.65
C MET A 1 -24.38 30.37 30.64
N SER A 2 -23.10 30.04 30.72
CA SER A 2 -22.41 29.03 29.91
C SER A 2 -22.89 27.63 30.25
N THR A 3 -23.01 26.74 29.26
CA THR A 3 -22.45 25.38 29.32
C THR A 3 -22.18 24.88 27.90
N SER A 4 -20.89 24.85 27.57
CA SER A 4 -20.32 24.07 26.48
C SER A 4 -20.56 22.58 26.72
N ALA A 5 -21.05 21.87 25.72
CA ALA A 5 -20.88 20.42 25.62
C ALA A 5 -20.39 20.13 24.20
N LEU A 6 -19.06 20.02 24.10
CA LEU A 6 -18.30 19.57 22.96
C LEU A 6 -18.71 18.11 22.63
N SER A 7 -19.52 17.91 21.60
CA SER A 7 -19.60 16.60 20.93
C SER A 7 -18.68 16.64 19.72
N SER A 8 -17.48 16.06 19.85
CA SER A 8 -16.66 15.73 18.68
C SER A 8 -17.48 14.84 17.74
N PRO A 9 -17.67 15.21 16.45
CA PRO A 9 -18.13 14.23 15.49
C PRO A 9 -17.04 13.17 15.31
N PRO A 10 -17.41 11.87 15.32
CA PRO A 10 -16.48 10.78 15.13
C PRO A 10 -15.98 10.73 13.68
N SER A 11 -14.68 11.00 13.50
CA SER A 11 -13.81 10.37 12.50
C SER A 11 -14.38 10.20 11.07
N ASP A 12 -14.33 11.28 10.27
CA ASP A 12 -14.34 11.26 8.79
C ASP A 12 -12.95 10.91 8.22
N ASP A 13 -12.09 10.26 9.00
CA ASP A 13 -10.74 9.92 8.56
C ASP A 13 -10.79 8.89 7.42
N SER A 14 -11.72 7.93 7.46
CA SER A 14 -11.89 6.89 6.45
C SER A 14 -12.14 7.44 5.04
N GLU A 15 -13.07 8.39 4.90
CA GLU A 15 -13.37 9.07 3.63
C GLU A 15 -12.13 9.77 3.09
N SER A 16 -11.33 10.42 3.95
CA SER A 16 -10.09 11.08 3.54
C SER A 16 -9.00 10.10 3.10
N PHE A 17 -8.89 8.92 3.72
CA PHE A 17 -7.99 7.85 3.31
C PHE A 17 -8.41 7.25 1.96
N PHE A 18 -9.70 6.94 1.76
CA PHE A 18 -10.20 6.45 0.46
C PHE A 18 -10.04 7.51 -0.64
N SER A 19 -10.33 8.78 -0.35
CA SER A 19 -10.12 9.91 -1.26
C SER A 19 -8.65 10.09 -1.64
N THR A 20 -7.75 9.86 -0.68
CA THR A 20 -6.30 9.91 -0.88
C THR A 20 -5.84 8.73 -1.74
N ILE A 21 -6.28 7.50 -1.44
CA ILE A 21 -5.97 6.29 -2.23
C ILE A 21 -6.51 6.38 -3.68
N LEU A 22 -7.68 7.00 -3.89
CA LEU A 22 -8.28 7.19 -5.22
C LEU A 22 -7.68 8.38 -5.98
N LYS A 23 -6.88 9.23 -5.33
CA LYS A 23 -6.20 10.33 -6.03
C LYS A 23 -5.07 9.75 -6.88
N PRO A 24 -5.05 10.01 -8.20
CA PRO A 24 -4.05 9.43 -9.09
C PRO A 24 -2.65 9.88 -8.63
N GLY A 25 -1.77 8.91 -8.35
CA GLY A 25 -0.42 9.14 -7.82
C GLY A 25 -0.24 8.87 -6.32
N SER A 26 -1.29 8.56 -5.55
CA SER A 26 -1.15 8.23 -4.12
C SER A 26 -0.52 6.86 -3.84
N SER A 27 -0.33 6.03 -4.87
CA SER A 27 0.36 4.74 -4.78
C SER A 27 1.86 4.87 -4.45
N LEU A 28 2.43 6.09 -4.52
CA LEU A 28 3.83 6.40 -4.20
C LEU A 28 4.05 6.86 -2.75
N HIS A 29 3.00 6.92 -1.92
CA HIS A 29 3.13 7.33 -0.53
C HIS A 29 3.66 6.17 0.33
N PRO A 30 4.68 6.37 1.19
CA PRO A 30 5.31 5.32 2.01
C PRO A 30 4.32 4.57 2.92
N THR A 31 3.20 5.21 3.26
CA THR A 31 2.10 4.60 4.01
C THR A 31 1.45 3.44 3.25
N PHE A 32 1.20 3.57 1.94
CA PHE A 32 0.57 2.51 1.14
C PHE A 32 1.44 1.25 1.12
N LEU A 33 2.76 1.42 0.99
CA LEU A 33 3.73 0.35 1.05
C LEU A 33 3.70 -0.38 2.40
N LEU A 34 3.55 0.36 3.49
CA LEU A 34 3.44 -0.21 4.84
C LEU A 34 2.13 -1.02 4.99
N ILE A 35 1.00 -0.50 4.49
CA ILE A 35 -0.28 -1.23 4.52
C ILE A 35 -0.16 -2.54 3.72
N VAL A 36 0.41 -2.49 2.51
CA VAL A 36 0.58 -3.67 1.66
C VAL A 36 1.50 -4.70 2.33
N ASP A 37 2.63 -4.25 2.87
CA ASP A 37 3.55 -5.11 3.64
C ASP A 37 2.86 -5.76 4.85
N GLY A 38 2.07 -4.97 5.60
CA GLY A 38 1.26 -5.47 6.72
C GLY A 38 0.20 -6.48 6.30
N ALA A 39 -0.44 -6.29 5.14
CA ALA A 39 -1.42 -7.23 4.61
C ALA A 39 -0.78 -8.57 4.21
N PHE A 40 0.39 -8.54 3.56
CA PHE A 40 1.16 -9.76 3.27
C PHE A 40 1.64 -10.46 4.53
N ALA A 41 2.18 -9.72 5.50
CA ALA A 41 2.61 -10.28 6.78
C ALA A 41 1.44 -10.94 7.53
N PHE A 42 0.27 -10.31 7.55
CA PHE A 42 -0.93 -10.88 8.14
C PHE A 42 -1.36 -12.17 7.41
N LEU A 43 -1.31 -12.18 6.08
CA LEU A 43 -1.64 -13.34 5.27
C LEU A 43 -0.65 -14.51 5.50
N LEU A 44 0.63 -14.21 5.65
CA LEU A 44 1.66 -15.19 6.01
C LEU A 44 1.39 -15.80 7.39
N VAL A 45 1.00 -14.99 8.38
CA VAL A 45 0.58 -15.49 9.71
C VAL A 45 -0.62 -16.42 9.59
N VAL A 46 -1.61 -16.09 8.76
CA VAL A 46 -2.76 -16.96 8.49
C VAL A 46 -2.31 -18.28 7.84
N PHE A 47 -1.39 -18.24 6.87
CA PHE A 47 -0.84 -19.47 6.27
C PHE A 47 -0.03 -20.31 7.25
N ILE A 48 0.73 -19.70 8.16
CA ILE A 48 1.42 -20.43 9.23
C ILE A 48 0.39 -21.12 10.14
N ALA A 49 -0.64 -20.39 10.59
CA ALA A 49 -1.70 -20.94 11.44
C ALA A 49 -2.42 -22.12 10.75
N LEU A 50 -2.74 -21.98 9.45
CA LEU A 50 -3.32 -23.04 8.64
C LEU A 50 -2.36 -24.20 8.41
N ALA A 51 -1.06 -23.96 8.23
CA ALA A 51 -0.07 -25.03 8.07
C ALA A 51 -0.03 -25.94 9.30
N PHE A 52 -0.11 -25.35 10.50
CA PHE A 52 -0.22 -26.10 11.76
C PHE A 52 -1.55 -26.83 11.87
N MET A 53 -2.67 -26.19 11.54
CA MET A 53 -4.01 -26.77 11.69
C MET A 53 -4.29 -27.89 10.69
N THR A 54 -3.70 -27.84 9.50
CA THR A 54 -3.94 -28.78 8.40
C THR A 54 -2.89 -29.90 8.32
N ALA A 55 -2.06 -30.07 9.37
CA ALA A 55 -1.02 -31.10 9.45
C ALA A 55 0.01 -31.10 8.29
N GLY A 56 0.36 -29.91 7.76
CA GLY A 56 1.45 -29.77 6.79
C GLY A 56 1.13 -30.21 5.35
N ASN A 57 -0.08 -29.93 4.85
CA ASN A 57 -0.42 -30.18 3.44
C ASN A 57 0.48 -29.36 2.49
N ILE A 58 1.09 -30.03 1.49
CA ILE A 58 1.97 -29.43 0.46
C ILE A 58 1.35 -28.21 -0.23
N HIS A 59 0.01 -28.17 -0.33
CA HIS A 59 -0.72 -27.03 -0.92
C HIS A 59 -0.49 -25.73 -0.14
N ILE A 60 -0.39 -25.79 1.19
CA ILE A 60 -0.16 -24.60 2.02
C ILE A 60 1.26 -24.05 1.81
N PHE A 61 2.25 -24.93 1.60
CA PHE A 61 3.61 -24.52 1.25
C PHE A 61 3.68 -23.86 -0.13
N ALA A 62 2.93 -24.36 -1.12
CA ALA A 62 2.84 -23.72 -2.43
C ALA A 62 2.22 -22.32 -2.35
N LEU A 63 1.15 -22.16 -1.57
CA LEU A 63 0.50 -20.87 -1.33
C LEU A 63 1.44 -19.86 -0.64
N MET A 64 2.20 -20.31 0.36
CA MET A 64 3.20 -19.49 1.05
C MET A 64 4.35 -19.07 0.12
N GLY A 65 4.82 -19.98 -0.75
CA GLY A 65 5.83 -19.66 -1.75
C GLY A 65 5.37 -18.61 -2.77
N ILE A 66 4.13 -18.72 -3.26
CA ILE A 66 3.55 -17.75 -4.20
C ILE A 66 3.34 -16.39 -3.52
N GLU A 67 2.91 -16.40 -2.26
CA GLU A 67 2.78 -15.18 -1.44
C GLU A 67 4.12 -14.45 -1.28
N LEU A 68 5.19 -15.16 -0.91
CA LEU A 68 6.54 -14.57 -0.82
C LEU A 68 7.05 -14.07 -2.18
N ALA A 69 6.77 -14.78 -3.27
CA ALA A 69 7.14 -14.35 -4.62
C ALA A 69 6.40 -13.05 -5.00
N LEU A 70 5.12 -12.94 -4.64
CA LEU A 70 4.32 -11.74 -4.87
C LEU A 70 4.81 -10.55 -4.03
N TRP A 71 5.13 -10.80 -2.76
CA TRP A 71 5.69 -9.80 -1.86
C TRP A 71 7.04 -9.27 -2.37
N ALA A 72 7.92 -10.16 -2.82
CA ALA A 72 9.20 -9.79 -3.45
C ALA A 72 9.00 -8.98 -4.73
N SER A 73 8.03 -9.37 -5.59
CA SER A 73 7.72 -8.65 -6.83
C SER A 73 7.28 -7.20 -6.56
N ILE A 74 6.48 -6.98 -5.51
CA ILE A 74 6.05 -5.64 -5.12
C ILE A 74 7.22 -4.82 -4.57
N LYS A 75 8.05 -5.40 -3.70
CA LYS A 75 9.26 -4.73 -3.17
C LYS A 75 10.21 -4.32 -4.29
N TRP A 76 10.41 -5.20 -5.27
CA TRP A 76 11.22 -4.92 -6.45
C TRP A 76 10.59 -3.82 -7.32
N PHE A 77 9.28 -3.88 -7.58
CA PHE A 77 8.56 -2.86 -8.36
C PHE A 77 8.70 -1.46 -7.74
N VAL A 78 8.61 -1.37 -6.41
CA VAL A 78 8.74 -0.10 -5.67
C VAL A 78 10.17 0.44 -5.74
N TYR A 79 11.15 -0.45 -5.57
CA TYR A 79 12.57 -0.10 -5.71
C TYR A 79 12.86 0.42 -7.13
N GLU A 80 12.28 -0.21 -8.15
CA GLU A 80 12.40 0.22 -9.53
C GLU A 80 11.74 1.59 -9.78
N LEU A 81 10.56 1.85 -9.19
CA LEU A 81 9.91 3.16 -9.27
C LEU A 81 10.76 4.26 -8.63
N GLN A 82 11.43 3.97 -7.52
CA GLN A 82 12.32 4.93 -6.85
C GLN A 82 13.60 5.22 -7.65
N ASN A 83 14.05 4.28 -8.48
CA ASN A 83 15.23 4.43 -9.34
C ASN A 83 14.89 4.98 -10.74
N SER A 84 13.62 5.04 -11.12
CA SER A 84 13.21 5.72 -12.35
C SER A 84 13.44 7.24 -12.18
N PRO A 85 14.14 7.91 -13.11
CA PRO A 85 14.42 9.34 -12.99
C PRO A 85 13.09 10.10 -12.90
N PRO A 86 13.03 11.21 -12.16
CA PRO A 86 11.85 12.06 -12.19
C PRO A 86 11.60 12.41 -13.66
N ILE A 87 10.35 12.22 -14.10
CA ILE A 87 9.83 12.90 -15.28
C ILE A 87 9.93 14.39 -14.95
N THR A 88 11.13 14.93 -15.13
CA THR A 88 11.34 16.35 -15.24
C THR A 88 10.57 16.72 -16.49
N ALA A 89 9.67 17.67 -16.33
CA ALA A 89 8.78 18.15 -17.36
C ALA A 89 9.56 18.68 -18.58
N GLU A 90 9.97 17.80 -19.49
CA GLU A 90 10.24 18.15 -20.88
C GLU A 90 8.90 18.29 -21.61
N THR A 91 8.05 19.17 -21.09
CA THR A 91 6.88 19.73 -21.78
C THR A 91 6.71 21.19 -21.38
N GLU A 92 7.81 21.93 -21.30
CA GLU A 92 7.88 23.38 -21.46
C GLU A 92 9.22 23.63 -22.17
N GLU A 93 9.33 23.72 -23.49
CA GLU A 93 9.14 24.97 -24.24
C GLU A 93 9.34 24.69 -25.75
N SER A 94 8.36 24.06 -26.41
CA SER A 94 8.13 24.29 -27.84
C SER A 94 6.99 25.31 -27.94
N LYS A 95 7.31 26.61 -27.73
CA LYS A 95 6.54 27.83 -28.13
C LYS A 95 6.76 29.01 -27.17
N LYS A 96 7.93 29.65 -27.15
CA LYS A 96 8.02 31.13 -27.10
C LYS A 96 9.45 31.61 -27.26
N THR A 97 9.68 32.43 -28.30
CA THR A 97 10.69 33.50 -28.32
C THR A 97 12.17 33.10 -28.12
N SER A 98 12.89 32.83 -29.21
CA SER A 98 13.60 33.89 -29.94
C SER A 98 14.22 33.38 -31.23
#